data_AF-A0A527VX18-F1
#
_entry.id   AF-A0A527VX18-F1
#
_cell.length_a   1.000
_cell.length_b   1.000
_cell.length_c   1.000
_cell.angle_alpha   90.00
_cell.angle_beta   90.00
_cell.angle_gamma   90.00
#
_symmetry.space_group_name_H-M   'P 1'
#
loop_
_entity.id
_entity.type
_entity.pdbx_description
1 polymer ?
#
loop_
_entity_poly.entity_id
_entity_poly.type
_entity_poly.pdbx_seq_one_letter_code
_entity_poly.pdbx_strand_id
1 'polypeptide(L)'
;MVGRRLVFSVGILYLGFTTGLLLVVFGGITDHLIPLFAIGAFLTFTLSQTGMVLHWVRALRTEKGPEHAGHRMHLAVNALGGAITALALVVIVIAKFREGAWITVIVIPLVIVLLRLVRRYYDHLEAGLREPGELNLGNTQPPVVLVVTQQWNRMADKALSFAFRLSKDVIAVHVARLSGEESDEERAIRGRWSNDVEAPAKAAGLRPPRLVLLNADYRLMYEPLLKEIG
;
A
#
# COMPACT_ATOMS: atom_id res chain seq x y z
N MET A 1 9.18 9.78 2.41
CA MET A 1 8.91 10.64 1.23
C MET A 1 8.38 9.89 0.00
N VAL A 2 8.73 8.61 -0.23
CA VAL A 2 8.28 7.84 -1.41
C VAL A 2 6.75 7.68 -1.50
N GLY A 3 6.06 7.54 -0.36
CA GLY A 3 4.59 7.43 -0.33
C GLY A 3 3.83 8.66 -0.83
N ARG A 4 4.35 9.88 -0.62
CA ARG A 4 3.67 11.12 -1.07
C ARG A 4 3.67 11.25 -2.59
N ARG A 5 4.74 10.80 -3.25
CA ARG A 5 4.83 10.81 -4.72
C ARG A 5 3.95 9.74 -5.35
N LEU A 6 3.87 8.55 -4.74
CA LEU A 6 3.04 7.46 -5.27
C LEU A 6 1.55 7.84 -5.24
N VAL A 7 1.06 8.37 -4.13
CA VAL A 7 -0.34 8.84 -4.02
C VAL A 7 -0.63 9.97 -4.99
N PHE A 8 0.32 10.91 -5.17
CA PHE A 8 0.16 12.02 -6.10
C PHE A 8 0.14 11.56 -7.57
N SER A 9 1.07 10.69 -7.97
CA SER A 9 1.17 10.19 -9.35
C SER A 9 0.01 9.27 -9.72
N VAL A 10 -0.34 8.32 -8.85
CA VAL A 10 -1.49 7.44 -9.06
C VAL A 10 -2.80 8.25 -9.02
N GLY A 11 -2.88 9.24 -8.13
CA GLY A 11 -4.02 10.15 -8.03
C GLY A 11 -4.25 10.96 -9.31
N ILE A 12 -3.19 11.52 -9.90
CA ILE A 12 -3.29 12.26 -11.19
C ILE A 12 -3.72 11.32 -12.32
N LEU A 13 -3.11 10.14 -12.41
CA LEU A 13 -3.46 9.17 -13.45
C LEU A 13 -4.93 8.74 -13.33
N TYR A 14 -5.38 8.47 -12.10
CA TYR A 14 -6.77 8.13 -11.80
C TYR A 14 -7.74 9.26 -12.14
N LEU A 15 -7.41 10.50 -11.77
CA LEU A 15 -8.24 11.67 -12.06
C LEU A 15 -8.33 11.92 -13.56
N GLY A 16 -7.21 11.83 -14.28
CA GLY A 16 -7.16 11.97 -15.74
C GLY A 16 -7.97 10.90 -16.45
N PHE A 17 -7.79 9.62 -16.07
CA PHE A 17 -8.55 8.51 -16.61
C PHE A 17 -10.07 8.66 -16.35
N THR A 18 -10.46 8.96 -15.11
CA THR A 18 -11.87 9.12 -14.73
C THR A 18 -12.51 10.31 -15.44
N THR A 19 -11.79 11.42 -15.59
CA THR A 19 -12.25 12.60 -16.34
C THR A 19 -12.44 12.25 -17.82
N GLY A 20 -11.49 11.54 -18.44
CA GLY A 20 -11.62 11.08 -19.82
C GLY A 20 -12.80 10.13 -20.01
N LEU A 21 -12.98 9.17 -19.10
CA LEU A 21 -14.11 8.24 -19.11
C LEU A 21 -15.45 8.99 -19.01
N LEU A 22 -15.56 9.95 -18.09
CA LEU A 22 -16.75 10.79 -17.96
C LEU A 22 -17.04 11.56 -19.26
N LEU A 23 -16.03 12.20 -19.87
CA LEU A 23 -16.22 12.91 -21.13
C LEU A 23 -16.75 11.99 -22.25
N VAL A 24 -16.20 10.77 -22.37
CA VAL A 24 -16.66 9.79 -23.36
C VAL A 24 -18.10 9.35 -23.09
N VAL A 25 -18.44 9.04 -21.83
CA VAL A 25 -19.79 8.62 -21.42
C VAL A 25 -20.84 9.71 -21.66
N PHE A 26 -20.48 10.97 -21.42
CA PHE A 26 -21.37 12.13 -21.62
C PHE A 26 -21.29 12.73 -23.04
N GLY A 27 -20.55 12.09 -23.97
CA GLY A 27 -20.42 12.54 -25.35
C GLY A 27 -19.74 13.91 -25.51
N GLY A 28 -18.96 14.35 -24.52
CA GLY A 28 -18.33 15.67 -24.49
C GLY A 28 -19.28 16.85 -24.28
N ILE A 29 -20.56 16.60 -24.01
CA ILE A 29 -21.58 17.65 -23.84
C ILE A 29 -21.57 18.15 -22.39
N THR A 30 -20.94 19.30 -22.16
CA THR A 30 -20.77 19.89 -20.82
C THR A 30 -22.08 20.09 -20.06
N ASP A 31 -23.20 20.35 -20.75
CA ASP A 31 -24.52 20.54 -20.13
C ASP A 31 -24.98 19.33 -19.30
N HIS A 32 -24.54 18.13 -19.67
CA HIS A 32 -24.83 16.91 -18.91
C HIS A 32 -23.83 16.67 -17.76
N LEU A 33 -22.64 17.27 -17.81
CA LEU A 33 -21.63 17.19 -16.75
C LEU A 33 -21.86 18.19 -15.62
N ILE A 34 -22.39 19.38 -15.91
CA ILE A 34 -22.67 20.44 -14.92
C ILE A 34 -23.51 19.92 -13.73
N PRO A 35 -24.60 19.15 -13.93
CA PRO A 35 -25.38 18.56 -12.85
C PRO A 35 -24.58 17.64 -11.92
N LEU A 36 -23.75 16.78 -12.52
CA LEU A 36 -22.94 15.83 -11.77
C LEU A 36 -21.93 16.55 -10.89
N PHE A 37 -21.27 17.57 -11.43
CA PHE A 37 -20.37 18.44 -10.68
C PHE A 37 -21.09 19.17 -9.55
N ALA A 38 -22.23 19.82 -9.85
CA ALA A 38 -22.98 20.59 -8.87
C ALA A 38 -23.44 19.72 -7.70
N ILE A 39 -23.98 18.53 -7.97
CA ILE A 39 -24.39 17.61 -6.92
C ILE A 39 -23.18 17.16 -6.09
N GLY A 40 -22.06 16.80 -6.71
CA GLY A 40 -20.84 16.44 -5.97
C GLY A 40 -20.35 17.56 -5.04
N ALA A 41 -20.35 18.80 -5.52
CA ALA A 41 -19.95 19.98 -4.75
C ALA A 41 -20.92 20.25 -3.59
N PHE A 42 -22.23 20.33 -3.85
CA PHE A 42 -23.23 20.59 -2.82
C PHE A 42 -23.34 19.44 -1.81
N LEU A 43 -23.15 18.19 -2.23
CA LEU A 43 -23.08 17.05 -1.31
C LEU A 43 -21.85 17.17 -0.40
N THR A 44 -20.69 17.53 -0.94
CA THR A 44 -19.46 17.74 -0.15
C THR A 44 -19.64 18.89 0.84
N PHE A 45 -20.23 20.01 0.42
CA PHE A 45 -20.54 21.11 1.32
C PHE A 45 -21.53 20.70 2.40
N THR A 46 -22.62 20.02 2.03
CA THR A 46 -23.62 19.53 2.99
C THR A 46 -22.98 18.63 4.04
N LEU A 47 -22.14 17.66 3.62
CA LEU A 47 -21.42 16.76 4.51
C LEU A 47 -20.42 17.50 5.40
N SER A 48 -19.68 18.47 4.86
CA SER A 48 -18.74 19.30 5.63
C SER A 48 -19.46 20.13 6.69
N GLN A 49 -20.53 20.84 6.31
CA GLN A 49 -21.35 21.62 7.24
C GLN A 49 -21.98 20.73 8.32
N THR A 50 -22.51 19.55 7.94
CA THR A 50 -23.07 18.57 8.89
C THR A 50 -22.00 18.04 9.85
N GLY A 51 -20.79 17.77 9.36
CA GLY A 51 -19.66 17.37 10.19
C GLY A 51 -19.27 18.45 11.20
N MET A 52 -19.25 19.71 10.77
CA MET A 52 -18.98 20.86 11.66
C MET A 52 -20.10 21.08 12.67
N VAL A 53 -21.37 20.88 12.30
CA VAL A 53 -22.50 20.89 13.25
C VAL A 53 -22.30 19.84 14.33
N LEU A 54 -22.00 18.59 13.94
CA LEU A 54 -21.75 17.51 14.91
C LEU A 54 -20.54 17.80 15.79
N HIS A 55 -19.48 18.40 15.23
CA HIS A 55 -18.31 18.84 15.97
C HIS A 55 -18.67 19.88 17.04
N TRP A 56 -19.38 20.96 16.67
CA TRP A 56 -19.77 22.02 17.61
C TRP A 56 -20.78 21.54 18.64
N VAL A 57 -21.70 20.65 18.29
CA VAL A 57 -22.62 20.02 19.26
C VAL A 57 -21.85 19.21 20.30
N ARG A 58 -20.79 18.50 19.89
CA ARG A 58 -19.92 17.79 20.84
C ARG A 58 -19.14 18.77 21.71
N ALA A 59 -18.50 19.77 21.12
CA ALA A 59 -17.74 20.80 21.85
C ALA A 59 -18.60 21.48 22.94
N LEU A 60 -19.83 21.89 22.60
CA LEU A 60 -20.81 22.49 23.52
C LEU A 60 -21.25 21.58 24.68
N ARG A 61 -21.08 20.26 24.55
CA ARG A 61 -21.42 19.30 25.62
C ARG A 61 -20.24 19.05 26.56
N THR A 62 -19.01 19.07 26.05
CA THR A 62 -17.80 18.73 26.80
C THR A 62 -17.12 19.93 27.45
N GLU A 63 -17.07 21.06 26.77
CA GLU A 63 -16.41 22.26 27.29
C GLU A 63 -17.45 23.04 28.11
N LYS A 64 -17.03 23.73 29.19
CA LYS A 64 -17.87 24.65 29.99
C LYS A 64 -17.07 25.92 30.26
N GLY A 65 -17.47 27.07 29.73
CA GLY A 65 -16.69 28.32 29.85
C GLY A 65 -17.21 29.50 29.01
N PRO A 66 -16.54 30.66 29.03
CA PRO A 66 -16.97 31.88 28.33
C PRO A 66 -17.05 31.75 26.79
N GLU A 67 -16.35 30.77 26.19
CA GLU A 67 -16.36 30.52 24.74
C GLU A 67 -17.67 29.89 24.22
N HIS A 68 -18.62 29.56 25.11
CA HIS A 68 -19.91 28.96 24.74
C HIS A 68 -20.73 29.79 23.77
N ALA A 69 -20.70 31.11 23.92
CA ALA A 69 -21.41 32.00 23.01
C ALA A 69 -20.84 31.91 21.58
N GLY A 70 -19.51 31.79 21.45
CA GLY A 70 -18.83 31.60 20.17
C GLY A 70 -19.19 30.26 19.52
N HIS A 71 -19.13 29.16 20.28
CA HIS A 71 -19.51 27.84 19.75
C HIS A 71 -20.97 27.76 19.32
N ARG A 72 -21.90 28.41 20.04
CA ARG A 72 -23.32 28.48 19.64
C ARG A 72 -23.51 29.26 18.35
N MET A 73 -22.77 30.35 18.15
CA MET A 73 -22.79 31.11 16.91
C MET A 73 -22.26 30.28 15.74
N HIS A 74 -21.10 29.64 15.90
CA HIS A 74 -20.54 28.77 14.87
C HIS A 74 -21.47 27.59 14.56
N LEU A 75 -22.10 26.99 15.57
CA LEU A 75 -23.12 25.96 15.36
C LEU A 75 -24.29 26.48 14.51
N ALA A 76 -24.83 27.66 14.84
CA ALA A 76 -25.95 28.24 14.10
C ALA A 76 -25.58 28.53 12.64
N VAL A 77 -24.40 29.11 12.39
CA VAL A 77 -23.91 29.39 11.04
C VAL A 77 -23.72 28.10 10.23
N ASN A 78 -23.07 27.09 10.80
CA ASN A 78 -22.87 25.81 10.11
C ASN A 78 -24.19 25.06 9.90
N ALA A 79 -25.14 25.13 10.85
CA ALA A 79 -26.45 24.52 10.70
C ALA A 79 -27.27 25.19 9.60
N LEU A 80 -27.26 26.52 9.53
CA LEU A 80 -27.92 27.28 8.47
C LEU A 80 -27.27 26.99 7.11
N GLY A 81 -25.94 27.01 7.03
CA GLY A 81 -25.20 26.66 5.83
C GLY A 81 -25.48 25.22 5.37
N GLY A 82 -25.54 24.28 6.32
CA GLY A 82 -25.94 22.89 6.08
C GLY A 82 -27.36 22.77 5.53
N ALA A 83 -28.32 23.50 6.10
CA ALA A 83 -29.70 23.50 5.62
C ALA A 83 -29.83 24.08 4.21
N ILE A 84 -29.17 25.21 3.92
CA ILE A 84 -29.18 25.84 2.60
C ILE A 84 -28.55 24.93 1.55
N THR A 85 -27.38 24.34 1.85
CA THR A 85 -26.68 23.44 0.91
C THR A 85 -27.44 22.14 0.68
N ALA A 86 -28.05 21.57 1.72
CA ALA A 86 -28.93 20.41 1.59
C ALA A 86 -30.16 20.71 0.74
N LEU A 87 -30.80 21.88 0.95
CA LEU A 87 -31.95 22.31 0.16
C LEU A 87 -31.56 22.52 -1.30
N ALA A 88 -30.45 23.21 -1.56
CA ALA A 88 -29.93 23.40 -2.91
C ALA A 88 -29.64 22.07 -3.61
N LEU A 89 -29.03 21.11 -2.90
CA LEU A 89 -28.80 19.76 -3.40
C LEU A 89 -30.11 19.08 -3.82
N VAL A 90 -31.15 19.12 -2.96
CA VAL A 90 -32.47 18.54 -3.25
C VAL A 90 -33.10 19.20 -4.47
N VAL A 91 -33.07 20.54 -4.55
CA VAL A 91 -33.61 21.29 -5.69
C VAL A 91 -32.90 20.90 -6.99
N ILE A 92 -31.57 20.81 -6.98
CA ILE A 92 -30.78 20.43 -8.16
C ILE A 92 -31.11 19.01 -8.61
N VAL A 93 -31.18 18.06 -7.66
CA VAL A 93 -31.53 16.67 -7.96
C VAL A 93 -32.92 16.60 -8.61
N ILE A 94 -33.92 17.28 -8.04
CA ILE A 94 -35.29 17.29 -8.58
C ILE A 94 -35.36 17.96 -9.95
N ALA A 95 -34.72 19.13 -10.12
CA ALA A 95 -34.73 19.86 -11.38
C ALA A 95 -34.12 19.03 -12.51
N LYS A 96 -32.94 18.43 -12.26
CA LYS A 96 -32.22 17.67 -13.25
C LYS A 96 -32.84 16.29 -13.54
N PHE A 97 -33.57 15.73 -12.58
CA PHE A 97 -34.41 14.56 -12.84
C PHE A 97 -35.48 14.85 -13.90
N ARG A 98 -36.08 16.05 -13.88
CA ARG A 98 -37.10 16.44 -14.87
C ARG A 98 -36.54 16.74 -16.25
N GLU A 99 -35.29 17.22 -16.32
CA GLU A 99 -34.60 17.53 -17.58
C GLU A 99 -33.99 16.29 -18.28
N GLY A 100 -34.23 15.08 -17.76
CA GLY A 100 -33.75 13.85 -18.38
C GLY A 100 -32.29 13.50 -18.07
N ALA A 101 -31.68 14.11 -17.03
CA ALA A 101 -30.34 13.76 -16.57
C ALA A 101 -30.31 12.46 -15.73
N TRP A 102 -30.86 11.38 -16.30
CA TRP A 102 -30.98 10.06 -15.63
C TRP A 102 -29.61 9.47 -15.24
N ILE A 103 -28.56 9.80 -15.98
CA ILE A 103 -27.19 9.32 -15.71
C ILE A 103 -26.74 9.74 -14.31
N THR A 104 -27.01 10.99 -13.90
CA THR A 104 -26.60 11.51 -12.60
C THR A 104 -27.27 10.75 -11.45
N VAL A 105 -28.53 10.35 -11.63
CA VAL A 105 -29.32 9.56 -10.67
C VAL A 105 -28.71 8.16 -10.46
N ILE A 106 -28.00 7.62 -11.44
CA ILE A 106 -27.33 6.32 -11.35
C ILE A 106 -25.92 6.47 -10.78
N VAL A 107 -25.15 7.45 -11.28
CA VAL A 107 -23.75 7.62 -10.93
C VAL A 107 -23.57 7.93 -9.43
N ILE A 108 -24.44 8.75 -8.84
CA ILE A 108 -24.30 9.13 -7.42
C ILE A 108 -24.50 7.93 -6.49
N PRO A 109 -25.60 7.15 -6.55
CA PRO A 109 -25.73 5.92 -5.78
C PRO A 109 -24.59 4.94 -6.02
N LEU A 110 -24.13 4.79 -7.27
CA LEU A 110 -23.02 3.90 -7.60
C LEU A 110 -21.74 4.30 -6.85
N VAL A 111 -21.39 5.59 -6.85
CA VAL A 111 -20.22 6.10 -6.10
C VAL A 111 -20.41 5.87 -4.60
N ILE A 112 -21.60 6.11 -4.04
CA ILE A 112 -21.88 5.88 -2.62
C ILE A 112 -21.72 4.40 -2.26
N VAL A 113 -22.22 3.49 -3.10
CA VAL A 113 -22.09 2.02 -2.92
C VAL A 113 -20.63 1.61 -2.99
N LEU A 114 -19.86 2.12 -3.96
CA LEU A 114 -18.43 1.87 -4.08
C LEU A 114 -17.68 2.29 -2.82
N LEU A 115 -17.91 3.51 -2.32
CA LEU A 115 -17.27 4.00 -1.09
C LEU A 115 -17.65 3.14 0.13
N ARG A 116 -18.90 2.68 0.23
CA ARG A 116 -19.34 1.77 1.30
C ARG A 116 -18.71 0.38 1.19
N LEU A 117 -18.54 -0.16 -0.02
CA LEU A 117 -17.86 -1.44 -0.24
C LEU A 117 -16.40 -1.39 0.21
N VAL A 118 -15.69 -0.31 -0.16
CA VAL A 118 -14.31 -0.09 0.29
C VAL A 118 -14.23 -0.01 1.81
N ARG A 119 -15.12 0.77 2.44
CA ARG A 119 -15.19 0.84 3.91
C ARG A 119 -15.42 -0.53 4.53
N ARG A 120 -16.41 -1.28 4.03
CA ARG A 120 -16.74 -2.61 4.53
C ARG A 120 -15.55 -3.56 4.43
N TYR A 121 -14.82 -3.54 3.31
CA TYR A 121 -13.61 -4.35 3.13
C TYR A 121 -12.57 -4.07 4.23
N TYR A 122 -12.30 -2.80 4.52
CA TYR A 122 -11.37 -2.42 5.59
C TYR A 122 -11.89 -2.84 6.98
N ASP A 123 -13.17 -2.66 7.26
CA ASP A 123 -13.77 -3.09 8.53
C ASP A 123 -13.62 -4.62 8.74
N HIS A 124 -13.75 -5.43 7.67
CA HIS A 124 -13.55 -6.88 7.72
C HIS A 124 -12.07 -7.24 7.93
N LEU A 125 -11.15 -6.52 7.28
CA LEU A 125 -9.71 -6.73 7.44
C LEU A 125 -9.27 -6.41 8.88
N GLU A 126 -9.78 -5.31 9.45
CA GLU A 126 -9.52 -4.96 10.86
C GLU A 126 -10.07 -6.01 11.83
N ALA A 127 -11.25 -6.57 11.54
CA ALA A 127 -11.82 -7.62 12.38
C ALA A 127 -10.94 -8.87 12.41
N GLY A 128 -10.35 -9.27 11.27
CA GLY A 128 -9.43 -10.41 11.20
C GLY A 128 -8.06 -10.19 11.86
N LEU A 129 -7.66 -8.93 12.08
CA LEU A 129 -6.40 -8.57 12.73
C LEU A 129 -6.54 -8.25 14.23
N ARG A 130 -7.78 -8.18 14.74
CA ARG A 130 -8.07 -7.75 16.11
C ARG A 130 -7.89 -8.85 17.16
N GLU A 131 -7.90 -10.13 16.78
CA GLU A 131 -7.68 -11.22 17.73
C GLU A 131 -6.18 -11.34 18.06
N PRO A 132 -5.74 -10.97 19.28
CA PRO A 132 -4.36 -11.20 19.68
C PRO A 132 -4.19 -12.70 19.85
N GLY A 133 -3.56 -13.35 18.88
CA GLY A 133 -3.15 -14.75 19.01
C GLY A 133 -2.03 -14.89 20.05
N GLU A 134 -1.94 -16.08 20.66
CA GLU A 134 -0.78 -16.42 21.48
C GLU A 134 0.50 -16.38 20.62
N LEU A 135 1.56 -15.80 21.16
CA LEU A 135 2.86 -15.76 20.49
C LEU A 135 3.35 -17.20 20.28
N ASN A 136 3.25 -17.70 19.04
CA ASN A 136 3.71 -19.04 18.69
C ASN A 136 5.24 -19.06 18.58
N LEU A 137 5.89 -19.50 19.66
CA LEU A 137 7.34 -19.72 19.72
C LEU A 137 7.74 -21.16 19.35
N GLY A 138 6.79 -22.01 18.94
CA GLY A 138 7.02 -23.43 18.66
C GLY A 138 7.87 -23.71 17.42
N ASN A 139 8.08 -22.71 16.56
CA ASN A 139 8.85 -22.84 15.32
C ASN A 139 9.89 -21.72 15.14
N THR A 140 10.56 -21.32 16.22
CA THR A 140 11.71 -20.40 16.17
C THR A 140 12.98 -21.14 15.75
N GLN A 141 12.98 -21.68 14.54
CA GLN A 141 14.23 -22.05 13.91
C GLN A 141 15.05 -20.75 13.69
N PRO A 142 16.38 -20.76 13.95
CA PRO A 142 17.22 -19.63 13.60
C PRO A 142 17.00 -19.26 12.13
N PRO A 143 16.84 -17.98 11.78
CA PRO A 143 16.55 -17.60 10.41
C PRO A 143 17.71 -18.04 9.51
N VAL A 144 17.45 -18.84 8.48
CA VAL A 144 18.47 -19.18 7.48
C VAL A 144 18.73 -17.92 6.64
N VAL A 145 19.97 -17.46 6.60
CA VAL A 145 20.35 -16.25 5.84
C VAL A 145 20.94 -16.67 4.51
N LEU A 146 20.19 -16.43 3.44
CA LEU A 146 20.61 -16.68 2.08
C LEU A 146 21.34 -15.44 1.51
N VAL A 147 22.61 -15.59 1.15
CA VAL A 147 23.39 -14.53 0.48
C VAL A 147 23.60 -14.92 -0.97
N VAL A 148 22.85 -14.28 -1.88
CA VAL A 148 22.94 -14.55 -3.32
C VAL A 148 23.90 -13.57 -3.97
N THR A 149 24.93 -14.08 -4.65
CA THR A 149 25.94 -13.27 -5.35
C THR A 149 26.15 -13.78 -6.78
N GLN A 150 26.34 -12.85 -7.72
CA GLN A 150 26.74 -13.21 -9.10
C GLN A 150 28.25 -13.14 -9.30
N GLN A 151 28.98 -12.42 -8.43
CA GLN A 151 30.43 -12.26 -8.49
C GLN A 151 31.00 -12.20 -7.06
N TRP A 152 32.18 -12.78 -6.88
CA TRP A 152 32.92 -12.71 -5.64
C TRP A 152 33.68 -11.38 -5.53
N ASN A 153 33.15 -10.42 -4.76
CA ASN A 153 33.72 -9.08 -4.61
C ASN A 153 33.57 -8.55 -3.17
N ARG A 154 34.16 -7.38 -2.88
CA ARG A 154 34.10 -6.74 -1.54
C ARG A 154 32.68 -6.48 -1.02
N MET A 155 31.66 -6.43 -1.90
CA MET A 155 30.27 -6.34 -1.47
C MET A 155 29.76 -7.70 -0.95
N ALA A 156 30.15 -8.82 -1.59
CA ALA A 156 29.85 -10.17 -1.11
C ALA A 156 30.45 -10.43 0.28
N ASP A 157 31.70 -10.02 0.51
CA ASP A 157 32.35 -10.16 1.84
C ASP A 157 31.59 -9.41 2.93
N LYS A 158 31.15 -8.18 2.63
CA LYS A 158 30.35 -7.36 3.56
C LYS A 158 28.98 -7.98 3.80
N ALA A 159 28.34 -8.51 2.76
CA ALA A 159 27.03 -9.16 2.86
C ALA A 159 27.12 -10.43 3.74
N LEU A 160 28.17 -11.24 3.59
CA LEU A 160 28.40 -12.42 4.41
C LEU A 160 28.77 -12.06 5.84
N SER A 161 29.64 -11.07 6.03
CA SER A 161 29.98 -10.56 7.36
C SER A 161 28.74 -10.07 8.11
N PHE A 162 27.77 -9.49 7.39
CA PHE A 162 26.47 -9.10 7.94
C PHE A 162 25.57 -10.31 8.19
N ALA A 163 25.53 -11.28 7.28
CA ALA A 163 24.77 -12.52 7.44
C ALA A 163 25.18 -13.31 8.69
N PHE A 164 26.48 -13.43 8.95
CA PHE A 164 27.01 -14.07 10.17
C PHE A 164 26.61 -13.38 11.47
N ARG A 165 26.25 -12.08 11.41
CA ARG A 165 25.71 -11.36 12.59
C ARG A 165 24.24 -11.65 12.83
N LEU A 166 23.51 -12.07 11.80
CA LEU A 166 22.07 -12.34 11.85
C LEU A 166 21.76 -13.80 12.20
N SER A 167 22.56 -14.74 11.70
CA SER A 167 22.34 -16.17 11.93
C SER A 167 23.63 -16.99 11.92
N LYS A 168 23.55 -18.14 12.59
CA LYS A 168 24.58 -19.19 12.54
C LYS A 168 24.42 -20.09 11.32
N ASP A 169 23.30 -19.98 10.61
CA ASP A 169 22.98 -20.75 9.41
C ASP A 169 22.97 -19.81 8.20
N VAL A 170 24.10 -19.77 7.50
CA VAL A 170 24.34 -18.90 6.35
C VAL A 170 24.59 -19.77 5.12
N ILE A 171 23.77 -19.58 4.09
CA ILE A 171 23.91 -20.26 2.81
C ILE A 171 24.32 -19.22 1.77
N ALA A 172 25.47 -19.41 1.14
CA ALA A 172 25.95 -18.53 0.09
C ALA A 172 25.63 -19.17 -1.26
N VAL A 173 24.78 -18.52 -2.02
CA VAL A 173 24.40 -18.98 -3.35
C VAL A 173 25.16 -18.15 -4.36
N HIS A 174 26.00 -18.82 -5.13
CA HIS A 174 26.69 -18.19 -6.23
C HIS A 174 26.02 -18.61 -7.54
N VAL A 175 25.43 -17.62 -8.23
CA VAL A 175 24.74 -17.84 -9.50
C VAL A 175 25.73 -17.62 -10.62
N ALA A 176 26.24 -18.72 -11.16
CA ALA A 176 27.20 -18.69 -12.26
C ALA A 176 26.48 -18.93 -13.60
N ARG A 177 26.95 -18.27 -14.67
CA ARG A 177 26.52 -18.56 -16.04
C ARG A 177 27.41 -19.68 -16.58
N LEU A 178 27.16 -20.91 -16.16
CA LEU A 178 28.02 -22.03 -16.51
C LEU A 178 27.46 -22.70 -17.77
N SER A 179 27.93 -22.28 -18.94
CA SER A 179 27.75 -23.08 -20.15
C SER A 179 28.84 -24.16 -20.21
N GLY A 180 28.51 -25.39 -19.86
CA GLY A 180 29.34 -26.59 -20.11
C GLY A 180 29.77 -27.39 -18.86
N GLU A 181 30.29 -28.60 -19.10
CA GLU A 181 30.80 -29.55 -18.09
C GLU A 181 31.83 -28.90 -17.16
N GLU A 182 31.62 -29.03 -15.84
CA GLU A 182 32.50 -28.69 -14.71
C GLU A 182 33.62 -27.69 -15.04
N SER A 183 33.22 -26.44 -15.34
CA SER A 183 34.13 -25.45 -15.89
C SER A 183 35.23 -25.07 -14.89
N ASP A 184 36.40 -24.67 -15.41
CA ASP A 184 37.51 -24.11 -14.63
C ASP A 184 37.08 -22.95 -13.70
N GLU A 185 35.96 -22.30 -14.02
CA GLU A 185 35.36 -21.21 -13.23
C GLU A 185 34.79 -21.72 -11.90
N GLU A 186 34.08 -22.86 -11.87
CA GLU A 186 33.58 -23.46 -10.62
C GLU A 186 34.74 -23.83 -9.68
N ARG A 187 35.80 -24.42 -10.23
CA ARG A 187 37.01 -24.76 -9.47
C ARG A 187 37.70 -23.52 -8.92
N ALA A 188 37.80 -22.46 -9.73
CA ALA A 188 38.37 -21.19 -9.29
C ALA A 188 37.52 -20.49 -8.21
N ILE A 189 36.19 -20.63 -8.25
CA ILE A 189 35.28 -20.08 -7.23
C ILE A 189 35.39 -20.90 -5.94
N ARG A 190 35.36 -22.23 -6.00
CA ARG A 190 35.54 -23.09 -4.82
C ARG A 190 36.90 -22.89 -4.15
N GLY A 191 37.96 -22.75 -4.94
CA GLY A 191 39.30 -22.47 -4.42
C GLY A 191 39.38 -21.12 -3.67
N ARG A 192 38.84 -20.05 -4.26
CA ARG A 192 38.75 -18.74 -3.60
C ARG A 192 37.87 -18.79 -2.35
N TRP A 193 36.71 -19.43 -2.43
CA TRP A 193 35.78 -19.59 -1.31
C TRP A 193 36.42 -20.30 -0.10
N SER A 194 37.17 -21.38 -0.34
CA SER A 194 37.88 -22.11 0.72
C SER A 194 38.86 -21.21 1.47
N ASN A 195 39.61 -20.38 0.73
CA ASN A 195 40.65 -19.52 1.30
C ASN A 195 40.09 -18.25 1.95
N ASP A 196 39.14 -17.59 1.29
CA ASP A 196 38.69 -16.24 1.67
C ASP A 196 37.47 -16.26 2.59
N VAL A 197 36.76 -17.39 2.70
CA VAL A 197 35.53 -17.51 3.50
C VAL A 197 35.58 -18.63 4.51
N GLU A 198 35.84 -19.86 4.07
CA GLU A 198 35.80 -21.00 4.99
C GLU A 198 36.92 -20.95 6.02
N ALA A 199 38.15 -20.65 5.60
CA ALA A 199 39.28 -20.58 6.51
C ALA A 199 39.11 -19.45 7.55
N PRO A 200 38.74 -18.21 7.19
CA PRO A 200 38.45 -17.15 8.16
C PRO A 200 37.24 -17.47 9.07
N ALA A 201 36.18 -18.07 8.53
CA ALA A 201 35.01 -18.46 9.34
C ALA A 201 35.38 -19.51 10.38
N LYS A 202 36.14 -20.55 9.99
CA LYS A 202 36.63 -21.59 10.91
C LYS A 202 37.59 -21.00 11.95
N ALA A 203 38.51 -20.11 11.55
CA ALA A 203 39.42 -19.43 12.47
C ALA A 203 38.69 -18.56 13.51
N ALA A 204 37.54 -17.98 13.13
CA ALA A 204 36.66 -17.23 14.02
C ALA A 204 35.70 -18.10 14.85
N GLY A 205 35.77 -19.44 14.73
CA GLY A 205 34.87 -20.37 15.43
C GLY A 205 33.43 -20.39 14.90
N LEU A 206 33.19 -19.84 13.70
CA LEU A 206 31.90 -19.83 13.03
C LEU A 206 31.73 -21.07 12.16
N ARG A 207 30.48 -21.50 11.95
CA ARG A 207 30.19 -22.54 10.95
C ARG A 207 30.45 -21.94 9.55
N PRO A 208 31.30 -22.56 8.72
CA PRO A 208 31.53 -22.06 7.38
C PRO A 208 30.22 -22.07 6.59
N PRO A 209 29.93 -21.05 5.76
CA PRO A 209 28.69 -21.02 5.01
C PRO A 209 28.70 -22.12 3.97
N ARG A 210 27.55 -22.70 3.69
CA ARG A 210 27.42 -23.68 2.59
C ARG A 210 27.42 -22.92 1.26
N LEU A 211 28.40 -23.19 0.40
CA LEU A 211 28.43 -22.66 -0.96
C LEU A 211 27.57 -23.53 -1.88
N VAL A 212 26.53 -22.94 -2.45
CA VAL A 212 25.69 -23.56 -3.48
C VAL A 212 25.96 -22.85 -4.81
N LEU A 213 26.51 -23.58 -5.77
CA LEU A 213 26.69 -23.10 -7.14
C LEU A 213 25.42 -23.44 -7.92
N LEU A 214 24.70 -22.42 -8.37
CA LEU A 214 23.53 -22.60 -9.23
C LEU A 214 23.88 -22.21 -10.65
N ASN A 215 23.65 -23.13 -11.58
CA ASN A 215 23.77 -22.85 -13.01
C ASN A 215 22.51 -22.13 -13.49
N ALA A 216 22.67 -20.93 -14.03
CA ALA A 216 21.57 -20.10 -14.48
C ALA A 216 21.10 -20.41 -15.91
N ASP A 217 20.82 -21.68 -16.20
CA ASP A 217 20.07 -22.05 -17.41
C ASP A 217 18.56 -22.05 -17.09
N TYR A 218 17.94 -20.92 -17.44
CA TYR A 218 16.49 -20.66 -17.59
C TYR A 218 15.61 -20.39 -16.34
N ARG A 219 15.09 -19.15 -16.33
CA ARG A 219 13.73 -18.66 -15.97
C ARG A 219 13.07 -19.01 -14.63
N LEU A 220 13.45 -20.03 -13.86
CA LEU A 220 12.75 -20.44 -12.62
C LEU A 220 13.76 -20.82 -11.52
N MET A 221 14.26 -19.81 -10.80
CA MET A 221 15.27 -19.96 -9.73
C MET A 221 14.72 -20.51 -8.40
N TYR A 222 13.40 -20.72 -8.26
CA TYR A 222 12.80 -21.03 -6.96
C TYR A 222 12.88 -22.51 -6.55
N GLU A 223 12.81 -23.47 -7.49
CA GLU A 223 12.82 -24.90 -7.14
C GLU A 223 14.16 -25.40 -6.59
N PRO A 224 15.33 -25.01 -7.15
CA PRO A 224 16.62 -25.44 -6.62
C PRO A 224 16.90 -24.82 -5.24
N LEU A 225 16.48 -23.57 -5.03
CA LEU A 225 16.63 -22.87 -3.75
C LEU A 225 15.79 -23.50 -2.64
N LEU A 226 14.56 -23.94 -2.94
CA LEU A 226 13.67 -24.57 -1.95
C LEU A 226 14.19 -25.94 -1.48
N LYS A 227 14.89 -26.70 -2.33
CA LYS A 227 15.51 -27.98 -1.93
C LYS A 227 16.70 -27.83 -0.97
N GLU A 228 17.35 -26.68 -0.94
CA GLU A 228 18.51 -26.43 -0.07
C GLU A 228 18.11 -25.84 1.29
N ILE A 229 16.87 -25.34 1.42
CA ILE A 229 16.33 -24.69 2.63
C ILE A 229 15.34 -25.60 3.39
N GLY A 230 14.88 -26.71 2.79
CA GLY A 230 13.89 -27.64 3.34
C GLY A 230 14.46 -28.98 3.79
#